data_AF-A0A958P6V8-F1
#
_entry.id   AF-A0A958P6V8-F1
#
_cell.length_a   1.000
_cell.length_b   1.000
_cell.length_c   1.000
_cell.angle_alpha   90.00
_cell.angle_beta   90.00
_cell.angle_gamma   90.00
#
_symmetry.space_group_name_H-M   'P 1'
#
loop_
_entity.id
_entity.type
_entity.pdbx_description
1 polymer ?
#
loop_
_entity_poly.entity_id
_entity_poly.type
_entity_poly.pdbx_seq_one_letter_code
_entity_poly.pdbx_strand_id
1 'polypeptide(L)'
;MLQERIHPAICKARPRLEEWFRSYTKDLYLPFYSSFDIRDSGFKVVPVDANLYPAGFNNICLQDKDAAVDLVKNYLQKSYGNNLRRVALFTEEHTQNLYYWDNVFTLEHFLKEAGYEVRVVMPKGFEGSPLKIISASGHEVQVHALERKGENISV
;
A
#
# COMPACT_ATOMS: atom_id res chain seq x y z
N MET A 1 25.09 -20.38 -13.50
CA MET A 1 23.63 -20.40 -13.23
C MET A 1 22.97 -19.12 -13.75
N LEU A 2 21.63 -19.06 -13.88
CA LEU A 2 20.93 -17.88 -14.44
C LEU A 2 21.29 -16.59 -13.67
N GLN A 3 21.36 -16.69 -12.35
CA GLN A 3 21.71 -15.59 -11.45
C GLN A 3 23.10 -14.98 -11.75
N GLU A 4 24.11 -15.82 -12.01
CA GLU A 4 25.48 -15.39 -12.35
C GLU A 4 25.57 -14.66 -13.70
N ARG A 5 24.58 -14.83 -14.58
CA ARG A 5 24.53 -14.17 -15.89
C ARG A 5 23.63 -12.93 -15.87
N ILE A 6 22.43 -13.05 -15.30
CA ILE A 6 21.43 -11.98 -15.30
C ILE A 6 21.83 -10.85 -14.36
N HIS A 7 22.29 -11.13 -13.14
CA HIS A 7 22.59 -10.06 -12.18
C HIS A 7 23.68 -9.10 -12.69
N PRO A 8 24.85 -9.57 -13.17
CA PRO A 8 25.86 -8.67 -13.75
C PRO A 8 25.36 -7.93 -14.99
N ALA A 9 24.53 -8.57 -15.82
CA ALA A 9 23.95 -7.95 -17.01
C ALA A 9 22.99 -6.80 -16.64
N ILE A 10 22.13 -7.00 -15.63
CA ILE A 10 21.24 -5.96 -15.09
C ILE A 10 22.06 -4.82 -14.50
N CYS A 11 23.07 -5.12 -13.67
CA CYS A 11 23.94 -4.10 -13.08
C CYS A 11 24.66 -3.26 -14.14
N LYS A 12 25.19 -3.89 -15.20
CA LYS A 12 25.84 -3.20 -16.31
C LYS A 12 24.85 -2.37 -17.15
N ALA A 13 23.62 -2.84 -17.31
CA ALA A 13 22.58 -2.18 -18.08
C ALA A 13 21.76 -1.17 -17.27
N ARG A 14 22.01 -1.01 -15.96
CA ARG A 14 21.18 -0.24 -15.02
C ARG A 14 20.82 1.16 -15.53
N PRO A 15 21.76 2.01 -15.99
CA PRO A 15 21.40 3.36 -16.48
C PRO A 15 20.40 3.32 -17.64
N ARG A 16 20.61 2.40 -18.59
CA ARG A 16 19.72 2.20 -19.74
C ARG A 16 18.35 1.66 -19.31
N LEU A 17 18.30 0.75 -18.34
CA LEU A 17 17.04 0.21 -17.82
C LEU A 17 16.24 1.30 -17.09
N GLU A 18 16.89 2.11 -16.25
CA GLU A 18 16.23 3.22 -15.54
C GLU A 18 15.68 4.28 -16.51
N GLU A 19 16.44 4.63 -17.55
CA GLU A 19 15.98 5.53 -18.60
C GLU A 19 14.78 4.94 -19.36
N TRP A 20 14.87 3.66 -19.74
CA TRP A 20 13.77 2.97 -20.41
C TRP A 20 12.51 2.91 -19.54
N PHE A 21 12.61 2.52 -18.27
CA PHE A 21 11.49 2.49 -17.33
C PHE A 21 10.86 3.86 -17.16
N ARG A 22 11.66 4.92 -17.02
CA ARG A 22 11.14 6.29 -16.93
C ARG A 22 10.43 6.70 -18.21
N SER A 23 10.98 6.37 -19.38
CA SER A 23 10.39 6.69 -20.68
C SER A 23 9.06 5.96 -20.91
N TYR A 24 8.93 4.74 -20.37
CA TYR A 24 7.75 3.90 -20.54
C TYR A 24 6.65 4.24 -19.53
N THR A 25 7.02 4.53 -18.28
CA THR A 25 6.05 4.81 -17.20
C THR A 25 5.54 6.25 -17.19
N LYS A 26 6.18 7.18 -17.92
CA LYS A 26 5.75 8.58 -17.98
C LYS A 26 4.30 8.75 -18.45
N ASP A 27 3.83 7.87 -19.33
CA ASP A 27 2.49 7.91 -19.94
C ASP A 27 1.53 6.89 -19.29
N LEU A 28 1.97 6.19 -18.23
CA LEU A 28 1.17 5.18 -17.55
C LEU A 28 0.65 5.69 -16.21
N TYR A 29 -0.58 5.30 -15.90
CA TYR A 29 -1.09 5.38 -14.54
C TYR A 29 -0.52 4.21 -13.72
N LEU A 30 0.33 4.52 -12.76
CA LEU A 30 0.81 3.54 -11.78
C LEU A 30 -0.15 3.55 -10.58
N PRO A 31 -0.54 2.39 -10.04
CA PRO A 31 -1.41 2.34 -8.86
C PRO A 31 -0.68 2.91 -7.63
N PHE A 32 -1.46 3.30 -6.61
CA PHE A 32 -0.92 3.81 -5.33
C PHE A 32 0.04 2.81 -4.68
N TYR A 33 -0.30 1.54 -4.76
CA TYR A 33 0.52 0.44 -4.30
C TYR A 33 0.27 -0.84 -5.12
N SER A 34 1.15 -1.82 -4.97
CA SER A 34 0.97 -3.18 -5.50
C SER A 34 2.05 -4.09 -4.93
N SER A 35 1.79 -5.39 -4.85
CA SER A 35 2.84 -6.40 -4.63
C SER A 35 2.93 -7.35 -5.81
N PHE A 36 4.12 -7.94 -6.00
CA PHE A 36 4.35 -8.96 -7.02
C PHE A 36 5.13 -10.12 -6.40
N ASP A 37 4.59 -11.33 -6.52
CA ASP A 37 5.31 -12.52 -6.11
C ASP A 37 6.23 -12.96 -7.24
N ILE A 38 7.51 -13.17 -6.92
CA ILE A 38 8.53 -13.60 -7.88
C ILE A 38 9.05 -14.97 -7.45
N ARG A 39 9.12 -15.92 -8.39
CA ARG A 39 9.75 -17.23 -8.17
C ARG A 39 11.03 -17.36 -8.98
N ASP A 40 12.09 -17.81 -8.32
CA ASP A 40 13.38 -18.16 -8.91
C ASP A 40 13.61 -19.67 -8.80
N SER A 41 13.76 -20.36 -9.93
CA SER A 41 14.08 -21.79 -10.00
C SER A 41 15.55 -22.07 -10.36
N GLY A 42 16.42 -21.07 -10.34
CA GLY A 42 17.84 -21.12 -10.72
C GLY A 42 18.10 -21.10 -12.24
N PHE A 43 17.10 -21.48 -13.05
CA PHE A 43 17.11 -21.42 -14.51
C PHE A 43 16.03 -20.50 -15.09
N LYS A 44 15.10 -20.01 -14.27
CA LYS A 44 14.01 -19.10 -14.66
C LYS A 44 13.60 -18.23 -13.47
N VAL A 45 13.44 -16.93 -13.71
CA VAL A 45 12.86 -15.97 -12.75
C VAL A 45 11.60 -15.39 -13.38
N VAL A 46 10.45 -15.52 -12.71
CA VAL A 46 9.18 -15.02 -13.23
C VAL A 46 8.28 -14.44 -12.14
N PRO A 47 7.50 -13.39 -12.46
CA PRO A 47 6.35 -13.02 -11.64
C PRO A 47 5.29 -14.11 -11.73
N VAL A 48 4.68 -14.46 -10.60
CA VAL A 48 3.63 -15.49 -10.51
C VAL A 48 2.32 -14.96 -9.96
N ASP A 49 2.35 -13.84 -9.24
CA ASP A 49 1.16 -13.14 -8.76
C ASP A 49 1.39 -11.62 -8.80
N ALA A 50 0.31 -10.88 -9.00
CA ALA A 50 0.28 -9.43 -8.94
C ALA A 50 -0.97 -9.00 -8.17
N ASN A 51 -0.78 -8.36 -7.03
CA ASN A 51 -1.86 -7.93 -6.15
C ASN A 51 -1.92 -6.40 -6.07
N LEU A 52 -3.06 -5.82 -6.46
CA LEU A 52 -3.31 -4.38 -6.38
C LEU A 52 -3.70 -3.90 -4.97
N TYR A 53 -4.11 -4.80 -4.09
CA TYR A 53 -4.51 -4.50 -2.71
C TYR A 53 -3.74 -5.42 -1.73
N PRO A 54 -2.40 -5.30 -1.65
CA PRO A 54 -1.61 -6.16 -0.78
C PRO A 54 -1.90 -5.89 0.70
N ALA A 55 -1.88 -6.97 1.49
CA ALA A 55 -2.16 -6.94 2.92
C ALA A 55 -0.94 -7.32 3.78
N GLY A 56 0.25 -6.85 3.40
CA GLY A 56 1.53 -7.22 4.03
C GLY A 56 2.47 -6.06 4.37
N PHE A 57 1.98 -4.82 4.46
CA PHE A 57 2.83 -3.65 4.74
C PHE A 57 3.52 -3.72 6.11
N ASN A 58 2.91 -4.42 7.07
CA ASN A 58 3.54 -4.68 8.37
C ASN A 58 4.84 -5.51 8.26
N ASN A 59 5.03 -6.27 7.17
CA ASN A 59 6.17 -7.16 6.97
C ASN A 59 7.39 -6.53 6.28
N ILE A 60 7.29 -5.29 5.78
CA ILE A 60 8.43 -4.62 5.14
C ILE A 60 9.46 -4.18 6.20
N CYS A 61 10.72 -3.99 5.79
CA CYS A 61 11.79 -3.62 6.74
C CYS A 61 11.62 -2.18 7.24
N LEU A 62 12.23 -1.84 8.39
CA LEU A 62 12.08 -0.51 9.00
C LEU A 62 12.53 0.62 8.07
N GLN A 63 13.62 0.41 7.33
CA GLN A 63 14.13 1.39 6.37
C GLN A 63 13.11 1.67 5.25
N ASP A 64 12.41 0.64 4.77
CA ASP A 64 11.36 0.81 3.77
C ASP A 64 10.11 1.46 4.37
N LYS A 65 9.79 1.22 5.65
CA LYS A 65 8.71 1.91 6.36
C LYS A 65 8.98 3.41 6.47
N ASP A 66 10.20 3.79 6.80
CA ASP A 66 10.61 5.19 6.89
C ASP A 66 10.51 5.88 5.52
N ALA A 67 10.99 5.22 4.46
CA ALA A 67 10.90 5.74 3.09
C ALA A 67 9.45 5.77 2.56
N ALA A 68 8.58 4.86 3.01
CA ALA A 68 7.19 4.77 2.54
C ALA A 68 6.40 6.05 2.82
N VAL A 69 6.67 6.76 3.92
CA VAL A 69 6.00 8.02 4.27
C VAL A 69 6.17 9.07 3.17
N ASP A 70 7.42 9.28 2.72
CA ASP A 70 7.73 10.23 1.65
C ASP A 70 7.14 9.78 0.30
N LEU A 71 7.17 8.48 0.02
CA LEU A 71 6.59 7.91 -1.21
C LEU A 71 5.07 8.11 -1.26
N VAL A 72 4.37 7.86 -0.15
CA VAL A 72 2.92 8.07 -0.02
C VAL A 72 2.59 9.54 -0.22
N LYS A 73 3.32 10.45 0.45
CA LYS A 73 3.12 11.90 0.33
C LYS A 73 3.28 12.36 -1.12
N ASN A 74 4.39 11.98 -1.76
CA ASN A 74 4.70 12.35 -3.14
C ASN A 74 3.67 11.80 -4.12
N TYR A 75 3.24 10.54 -3.96
CA TYR A 75 2.23 9.94 -4.82
C TYR A 75 0.90 10.70 -4.73
N LEU A 76 0.42 10.94 -3.50
CA LEU A 76 -0.87 11.59 -3.27
C LEU A 76 -0.88 13.04 -3.74
N GLN A 77 0.20 13.80 -3.48
CA GLN A 77 0.35 15.17 -3.99
C GLN A 77 0.39 15.21 -5.52
N LYS A 78 1.11 14.29 -6.16
CA LYS A 78 1.16 14.19 -7.62
C LYS A 78 -0.20 13.84 -8.23
N SER A 79 -0.94 12.94 -7.59
CA SER A 79 -2.19 12.38 -8.14
C SER A 79 -3.43 13.23 -7.85
N TYR A 80 -3.48 13.86 -6.67
CA TYR A 80 -4.67 14.58 -6.17
C TYR A 80 -4.40 16.05 -5.83
N GLY A 81 -3.16 16.52 -5.97
CA GLY A 81 -2.75 17.89 -5.67
C GLY A 81 -2.57 18.18 -4.18
N ASN A 82 -2.18 19.41 -3.87
CA ASN A 82 -1.85 19.84 -2.50
C ASN A 82 -3.07 20.13 -1.60
N ASN A 83 -4.29 20.01 -2.15
CA ASN A 83 -5.53 20.29 -1.43
C ASN A 83 -6.14 19.04 -0.78
N LEU A 84 -5.57 17.84 -1.02
CA LEU A 84 -5.99 16.62 -0.35
C LEU A 84 -5.66 16.73 1.15
N ARG A 85 -6.68 16.66 1.99
CA ARG A 85 -6.54 16.73 3.46
C ARG A 85 -6.96 15.46 4.18
N ARG A 86 -7.97 14.77 3.63
CA ARG A 86 -8.64 13.63 4.27
C ARG A 86 -8.56 12.42 3.37
N VAL A 87 -8.17 11.28 3.94
CA VAL A 87 -8.11 9.98 3.28
C VAL A 87 -8.98 9.00 4.05
N ALA A 88 -9.92 8.36 3.37
CA ALA A 88 -10.64 7.21 3.90
C ALA A 88 -9.91 5.93 3.47
N LEU A 89 -9.40 5.17 4.43
CA LEU A 89 -8.76 3.88 4.20
C LEU A 89 -9.80 2.77 4.34
N PHE A 90 -10.25 2.24 3.21
CA PHE A 90 -11.24 1.15 3.19
C PHE A 90 -10.57 -0.19 3.50
N THR A 91 -11.18 -0.95 4.40
CA THR A 91 -10.72 -2.29 4.77
C THR A 91 -11.57 -3.37 4.12
N GLU A 92 -11.06 -4.59 4.13
CA GLU A 92 -11.86 -5.77 3.87
C GLU A 92 -12.94 -5.95 4.96
N GLU A 93 -14.05 -6.57 4.57
CA GLU A 93 -15.14 -6.90 5.47
C GLU A 93 -14.85 -8.23 6.19
N HIS A 94 -15.37 -8.38 7.41
CA HIS A 94 -15.49 -9.68 8.09
C HIS A 94 -14.18 -10.46 8.30
N THR A 95 -13.07 -9.79 8.59
CA THR A 95 -11.80 -10.45 8.90
C THR A 95 -11.56 -10.61 10.40
N GLN A 96 -11.58 -11.86 10.88
CA GLN A 96 -11.05 -12.23 12.20
C GLN A 96 -9.51 -12.32 12.20
N ASN A 97 -8.86 -12.01 11.08
CA ASN A 97 -7.41 -12.06 10.96
C ASN A 97 -6.79 -10.85 11.67
N LEU A 98 -6.26 -11.08 12.87
CA LEU A 98 -5.58 -10.04 13.66
C LEU A 98 -4.32 -9.48 12.98
N TYR A 99 -3.65 -10.23 12.11
CA TYR A 99 -2.48 -9.75 11.36
C TYR A 99 -2.86 -8.81 10.21
N TYR A 100 -4.06 -8.95 9.66
CA TYR A 100 -4.57 -7.97 8.69
C TYR A 100 -4.66 -6.58 9.32
N TRP A 101 -5.02 -6.50 10.60
CA TRP A 101 -5.08 -5.24 11.33
C TRP A 101 -3.71 -4.63 11.61
N ASP A 102 -2.64 -5.44 11.70
CA ASP A 102 -1.26 -4.89 11.72
C ASP A 102 -0.92 -4.23 10.37
N ASN A 103 -1.35 -4.83 9.27
CA ASN A 103 -1.22 -4.24 7.94
C ASN A 103 -2.00 -2.92 7.81
N VAL A 104 -3.28 -2.91 8.24
CA VAL A 104 -4.11 -1.70 8.21
C VAL A 104 -3.51 -0.59 9.07
N PHE A 105 -3.08 -0.92 10.29
CA PHE A 105 -2.40 0.02 11.18
C PHE A 105 -1.14 0.61 10.53
N THR A 106 -0.34 -0.23 9.87
CA THR A 106 0.89 0.21 9.19
C THR A 106 0.58 1.18 8.04
N LEU A 107 -0.43 0.87 7.21
CA LEU A 107 -0.88 1.77 6.13
C LEU A 107 -1.46 3.08 6.66
N GLU A 108 -2.30 3.00 7.69
CA GLU A 108 -2.86 4.17 8.36
C GLU A 108 -1.75 5.07 8.91
N HIS A 109 -0.72 4.48 9.52
CA HIS A 109 0.45 5.20 10.01
C HIS A 109 1.19 5.93 8.89
N PHE A 110 1.48 5.28 7.75
CA PHE A 110 2.15 5.95 6.63
C PHE A 110 1.36 7.16 6.12
N LEU A 111 0.04 7.02 5.98
CA LEU A 111 -0.83 8.10 5.53
C LEU A 111 -0.88 9.25 6.56
N LYS A 112 -0.95 8.94 7.85
CA LYS A 112 -0.94 9.95 8.92
C LYS A 112 0.39 10.71 8.98
N GLU A 113 1.51 10.01 8.97
CA GLU A 113 2.85 10.62 8.97
C GLU A 113 3.13 11.43 7.70
N ALA A 114 2.51 11.05 6.57
CA ALA A 114 2.55 11.84 5.34
C ALA A 114 1.76 13.16 5.44
N GLY A 115 1.04 13.40 6.54
CA GLY A 115 0.35 14.65 6.86
C GLY A 115 -1.14 14.66 6.55
N TYR A 116 -1.76 13.49 6.34
CA TYR A 116 -3.18 13.39 6.03
C TYR A 116 -4.02 13.04 7.27
N GLU A 117 -5.25 13.56 7.34
CA GLU A 117 -6.25 13.06 8.28
C GLU A 117 -6.82 11.75 7.73
N VAL A 118 -6.60 10.64 8.43
CA VAL A 118 -6.98 9.30 7.97
C VAL A 118 -8.12 8.76 8.84
N ARG A 119 -9.14 8.21 8.18
CA ARG A 119 -10.19 7.41 8.82
C ARG A 119 -10.17 6.01 8.24
N VAL A 120 -10.06 5.00 9.08
CA VAL A 120 -10.22 3.60 8.67
C VAL A 120 -11.70 3.28 8.61
N VAL A 121 -12.16 2.74 7.49
CA VAL A 121 -13.58 2.58 7.20
C VAL A 121 -13.88 1.16 6.75
N MET A 122 -14.92 0.57 7.32
CA MET A 122 -15.48 -0.66 6.78
C MET A 122 -16.61 -0.30 5.80
N PRO A 123 -16.61 -0.84 4.57
CA PRO A 123 -17.65 -0.51 3.57
C PRO A 123 -19.06 -0.84 4.06
N LYS A 124 -19.23 -1.97 4.76
CA LYS A 124 -20.48 -2.36 5.40
C LYS A 124 -20.68 -1.57 6.69
N GLY A 125 -21.80 -0.85 6.77
CA GLY A 125 -22.22 -0.18 8.00
C GLY A 125 -22.46 -1.17 9.15
N PHE A 126 -22.11 -0.75 10.36
CA PHE A 126 -22.32 -1.50 11.59
C PHE A 126 -22.73 -0.56 12.73
N GLU A 127 -23.42 -1.10 13.74
CA GLU A 127 -23.82 -0.34 14.93
C GLU A 127 -22.65 -0.17 15.90
N GLY A 128 -22.65 0.91 16.69
CA GLY A 128 -21.61 1.17 17.68
C GLY A 128 -20.30 1.73 17.10
N SER A 129 -20.37 2.46 15.98
CA SER A 129 -19.24 3.17 15.39
C SER A 129 -18.73 4.33 16.25
N PRO A 130 -17.40 4.54 16.38
CA PRO A 130 -16.33 3.68 15.85
C PRO A 130 -16.11 2.42 16.70
N LEU A 131 -15.74 1.32 16.04
CA LEU A 131 -15.25 0.11 16.71
C LEU A 131 -13.75 0.20 16.96
N LYS A 132 -13.34 -0.25 18.14
CA LYS A 132 -11.94 -0.40 18.51
C LYS A 132 -11.49 -1.84 18.24
N ILE A 133 -10.54 -2.01 17.34
CA ILE A 133 -9.94 -3.31 17.01
C ILE A 133 -8.50 -3.33 17.49
N ILE A 134 -8.09 -4.43 18.12
CA ILE A 134 -6.72 -4.67 18.54
C ILE A 134 -6.08 -5.67 17.56
N SER A 135 -4.96 -5.29 16.95
CA SER A 135 -4.21 -6.14 16.02
C SER A 135 -3.44 -7.24 16.74
N ALA A 136 -2.83 -8.16 15.98
CA ALA A 136 -2.03 -9.25 16.55
C ALA A 136 -0.81 -8.72 17.33
N SER A 137 -0.24 -7.59 16.91
CA SER A 137 0.88 -6.93 17.61
C SER A 137 0.42 -5.98 18.75
N GLY A 138 -0.89 -5.94 19.04
CA GLY A 138 -1.43 -5.11 20.11
C GLY A 138 -1.70 -3.65 19.74
N HIS A 139 -1.63 -3.30 18.45
CA HIS A 139 -1.95 -1.96 17.98
C HIS A 139 -3.46 -1.74 17.96
N GLU A 140 -3.88 -0.54 18.29
CA GLU A 140 -5.28 -0.15 18.26
C GLU A 140 -5.60 0.52 16.92
N VAL A 141 -6.66 0.04 16.26
CA VAL A 141 -7.23 0.64 15.05
C VAL A 141 -8.66 1.05 15.34
N GLN A 142 -8.98 2.33 15.12
CA GLN A 142 -10.36 2.83 15.18
C GLN A 142 -11.02 2.70 13.82
N VAL A 143 -12.01 1.83 13.73
CA VAL A 143 -12.72 1.53 12.48
C VAL A 143 -14.09 2.17 12.54
N HIS A 144 -14.41 2.93 11.51
CA HIS A 144 -15.67 3.64 11.39
C HIS A 144 -16.61 2.93 10.42
N ALA A 145 -17.91 3.02 10.71
CA ALA A 145 -18.96 2.61 9.79
C ALA A 145 -19.11 3.63 8.66
N LEU A 146 -19.31 3.14 7.44
CA LEU A 146 -19.60 3.98 6.29
C LEU A 146 -21.05 4.51 6.36
N GLU A 147 -21.23 5.83 6.31
CA GLU A 147 -22.52 6.45 6.03
C GLU A 147 -22.55 6.97 4.58
N ARG A 148 -23.49 6.49 3.78
CA ARG A 148 -23.69 7.01 2.42
C ARG A 148 -24.87 7.98 2.38
N LYS A 149 -24.61 9.24 2.02
CA LYS A 149 -25.62 10.30 1.82
C LYS A 149 -25.63 10.69 0.35
N GLY A 150 -26.41 9.96 -0.45
CA GLY A 150 -26.45 10.12 -1.92
C GLY A 150 -25.13 9.68 -2.56
N GLU A 151 -24.47 10.61 -3.25
CA GLU A 151 -23.14 10.41 -3.85
C GLU A 151 -21.99 10.63 -2.86
N ASN A 152 -22.27 11.22 -1.69
CA ASN A 152 -21.26 11.49 -0.68
C ASN A 152 -21.13 10.33 0.30
N ILE A 153 -19.89 10.13 0.73
CA ILE A 153 -19.54 9.24 1.83
C ILE A 153 -19.17 10.11 3.03
N SER A 154 -19.75 9.79 4.18
CA SER A 154 -19.39 10.35 5.49
C SER A 154 -19.04 9.24 6.46
N VAL A 155 -18.23 9.59 7.46
CA VAL A 155 -17.60 8.71 8.43
C VAL A 155 -17.55 9.43 9.77
#